data_AF-A0A8T5LT38-F1
#
_entry.id   AF-A0A8T5LT38-F1
#
_cell.length_a   1.000
_cell.length_b   1.000
_cell.length_c   1.000
_cell.angle_alpha   90.00
_cell.angle_beta   90.00
_cell.angle_gamma   90.00
#
_symmetry.space_group_name_H-M   'P 1'
#
loop_
_entity.id
_entity.type
_entity.pdbx_description
1 polymer ?
#
loop_
_entity_poly.entity_id
_entity_poly.type
_entity_poly.pdbx_seq_one_letter_code
_entity_poly.pdbx_strand_id
1 'polypeptide(L)'
;MAKKATYGSVKRFGSRYGKKTRDRFGAIEVEQRKKHKCPYCNYERVRREAIGIWKCEKCETKFTSKAYTVAKPTAIKLEVNEE
;
A
#
# COMPACT_ATOMS: atom_id res chain seq x y z
N MET A 1 -2.01 5.49 -30.58
CA MET A 1 -2.18 6.49 -29.50
C MET A 1 -1.66 5.88 -28.18
N ALA A 2 -0.78 6.56 -27.45
CA ALA A 2 -0.26 6.04 -26.19
C ALA A 2 -1.37 6.00 -25.11
N LYS A 3 -1.63 4.82 -24.54
CA LYS A 3 -2.64 4.61 -23.49
C LYS A 3 -2.18 5.34 -22.22
N LYS A 4 -2.66 6.57 -21.99
CA LYS A 4 -2.34 7.34 -20.77
C LYS A 4 -3.06 6.69 -19.59
N ALA A 5 -2.30 6.08 -18.68
CA ALA A 5 -2.82 5.65 -17.38
C ALA A 5 -3.32 6.89 -16.63
N THR A 6 -4.63 7.04 -16.53
CA THR A 6 -5.27 8.13 -15.79
C THR A 6 -5.86 7.55 -14.52
N TYR A 7 -5.33 7.97 -13.37
CA TYR A 7 -5.80 7.51 -12.07
C TYR A 7 -7.07 8.28 -11.67
N GLY A 8 -8.15 7.56 -11.37
CA GLY A 8 -9.45 8.17 -11.03
C GLY A 8 -9.40 9.04 -9.77
N SER A 9 -8.66 8.61 -8.74
CA SER A 9 -8.57 9.32 -7.45
C SER A 9 -7.92 10.69 -7.57
N VAL A 10 -7.02 10.85 -8.54
CA VAL A 10 -6.22 12.06 -8.77
C VAL A 10 -7.01 13.14 -9.51
N LYS A 11 -8.23 12.83 -9.97
CA LYS A 11 -9.13 13.83 -10.58
C LYS A 11 -9.55 14.92 -9.58
N ARG A 12 -9.58 14.63 -8.27
CA ARG A 12 -9.90 15.61 -7.20
C ARG A 12 -9.01 16.86 -7.18
N PHE A 13 -7.81 16.76 -7.75
CA PHE A 13 -6.86 17.87 -7.76
C PHE A 13 -7.14 18.91 -8.86
N GLY A 14 -8.01 18.59 -9.84
CA GLY A 14 -8.33 19.50 -10.94
C GLY A 14 -7.13 19.76 -11.85
N SER A 15 -6.84 21.02 -12.14
CA SER A 15 -5.70 21.47 -12.95
C SER A 15 -4.37 21.59 -12.17
N ARG A 16 -4.40 21.49 -10.84
CA ARG A 16 -3.25 21.75 -9.96
C ARG A 16 -2.17 20.65 -10.01
N TYR A 17 -0.94 20.99 -9.60
CA TYR A 17 0.21 20.10 -9.33
C TYR A 17 0.87 19.41 -10.52
N GLY A 18 0.36 19.58 -11.74
CA GLY A 18 0.96 19.04 -12.97
C GLY A 18 0.82 17.51 -13.13
N LYS A 19 1.02 17.00 -14.35
CA LYS A 19 0.72 15.60 -14.69
C LYS A 19 1.63 14.59 -13.97
N LYS A 20 2.95 14.82 -13.95
CA LYS A 20 3.93 13.84 -13.43
C LYS A 20 3.73 13.55 -11.94
N THR A 21 3.52 14.59 -11.14
CA THR A 21 3.26 14.47 -9.71
C THR A 21 1.95 13.74 -9.43
N ARG A 22 0.91 14.07 -10.22
CA ARG A 22 -0.40 13.42 -10.18
C ARG A 22 -0.32 11.93 -10.50
N ASP A 23 0.39 11.56 -11.56
CA ASP A 23 0.53 10.16 -11.97
C ASP A 23 1.26 9.35 -10.89
N ARG A 24 2.35 9.88 -10.30
CA ARG A 24 3.08 9.24 -9.20
C ARG A 24 2.21 9.07 -7.96
N PHE A 25 1.49 10.11 -7.56
CA PHE A 25 0.59 10.06 -6.41
C PHE A 25 -0.55 9.05 -6.62
N GLY A 26 -1.13 9.02 -7.83
CA GLY A 26 -2.19 8.08 -8.19
C GLY A 26 -1.75 6.63 -8.10
N ALA A 27 -0.53 6.32 -8.53
CA ALA A 27 0.04 4.98 -8.40
C ALA A 27 0.09 4.53 -6.93
N ILE A 28 0.62 5.39 -6.05
CA ILE A 28 0.73 5.11 -4.61
C ILE A 28 -0.65 4.98 -3.95
N GLU A 29 -1.60 5.87 -4.30
CA GLU A 29 -2.92 5.86 -3.69
C GLU A 29 -3.76 4.65 -4.12
N VAL A 30 -3.64 4.20 -5.37
CA VAL A 30 -4.28 2.97 -5.84
C VAL A 30 -3.71 1.76 -5.11
N GLU A 31 -2.39 1.69 -4.94
CA GLU A 31 -1.76 0.60 -4.21
C GLU A 31 -2.16 0.58 -2.74
N GLN A 32 -2.15 1.74 -2.07
CA GLN A 32 -2.56 1.89 -0.67
C GLN A 32 -4.03 1.51 -0.42
N ARG A 33 -4.94 1.85 -1.34
CA ARG A 33 -6.38 1.57 -1.20
C ARG A 33 -6.76 0.15 -1.63
N LYS A 34 -5.82 -0.61 -2.21
CA LYS A 34 -6.05 -1.99 -2.61
C LYS A 34 -6.34 -2.83 -1.36
N LYS A 35 -7.24 -3.81 -1.48
CA LYS A 35 -7.39 -4.83 -0.44
C LYS A 35 -6.18 -5.75 -0.49
N HIS A 36 -5.50 -5.90 0.65
CA HIS A 36 -4.32 -6.76 0.75
C HIS A 36 -4.65 -8.07 1.44
N LYS A 37 -3.81 -9.08 1.17
CA LYS A 37 -3.86 -10.38 1.83
C LYS A 37 -3.34 -10.27 3.27
N CYS A 38 -4.13 -10.76 4.22
CA CYS A 38 -3.74 -10.81 5.63
C CYS A 38 -2.68 -11.90 5.88
N PRO A 39 -1.59 -11.62 6.62
CA PRO A 39 -0.59 -12.63 6.95
C PRO A 39 -1.12 -13.71 7.93
N TYR A 40 -2.15 -13.40 8.71
CA TYR A 40 -2.70 -14.33 9.71
C TYR A 40 -3.79 -15.24 9.13
N CYS A 41 -4.80 -14.65 8.48
CA CYS A 41 -5.95 -15.41 7.98
C CYS A 41 -5.92 -15.68 6.47
N ASN A 42 -4.95 -15.13 5.73
CA ASN A 42 -4.82 -15.28 4.28
C ASN A 42 -5.98 -14.73 3.42
N TYR A 43 -6.93 -13.98 4.00
CA TYR A 43 -7.99 -13.32 3.24
C TYR A 43 -7.59 -11.92 2.76
N GLU A 44 -8.09 -11.52 1.59
CA GLU A 44 -7.91 -10.18 1.01
C GLU A 44 -8.92 -9.16 1.58
N ARG A 45 -8.84 -8.93 2.89
CA ARG A 45 -9.71 -7.99 3.61
C ARG A 45 -8.95 -7.05 4.53
N VAL A 46 -7.68 -6.81 4.24
CA VAL A 46 -6.87 -5.85 5.01
C VAL A 46 -7.08 -4.44 4.47
N ARG A 47 -7.28 -3.48 5.38
CA ARG A 47 -7.34 -2.04 5.11
C ARG A 47 -6.33 -1.29 5.97
N ARG A 48 -5.88 -0.15 5.47
CA ARG A 48 -4.98 0.75 6.20
C ARG A 48 -5.79 1.57 7.20
N GLU A 49 -5.36 1.58 8.47
CA GLU A 49 -5.97 2.40 9.51
C GLU A 49 -5.18 3.69 9.72
N ALA A 50 -3.85 3.58 9.85
CA ALA A 50 -2.93 4.72 9.92
C ALA A 50 -1.68 4.46 9.09
N ILE A 51 -0.71 5.36 9.09
CA ILE A 51 0.58 5.08 8.44
C ILE A 51 1.27 3.89 9.09
N GLY A 52 1.59 2.86 8.31
CA GLY A 52 2.22 1.64 8.80
C GLY A 52 1.33 0.71 9.63
N ILE A 53 0.12 1.13 10.04
CA ILE A 53 -0.83 0.32 10.81
C ILE A 53 -1.94 -0.18 9.90
N TRP A 54 -2.13 -1.50 9.88
CA TRP A 54 -3.09 -2.19 9.03
C TRP A 54 -4.01 -3.06 9.88
N LYS A 55 -5.30 -3.10 9.51
CA LYS A 55 -6.32 -3.88 10.18
C LYS A 55 -6.97 -4.84 9.20
N CYS A 56 -7.09 -6.12 9.57
CA CYS A 56 -7.90 -7.07 8.83
C CYS A 56 -9.36 -7.00 9.27
N GLU A 57 -10.30 -6.87 8.33
CA GLU A 57 -11.74 -6.88 8.67
C GLU A 57 -12.27 -8.28 9.03
N LYS A 58 -11.54 -9.36 8.70
CA LYS A 58 -12.00 -10.74 9.00
C LYS A 58 -11.58 -11.22 10.38
N CYS A 59 -10.30 -11.13 10.70
CA CYS A 59 -9.75 -11.61 11.98
C CYS A 59 -9.53 -10.48 12.99
N GLU A 60 -9.89 -9.24 12.64
CA GLU A 60 -9.80 -8.02 13.47
C GLU A 60 -8.40 -7.67 13.98
N THR A 61 -7.38 -8.43 13.60
CA THR A 61 -5.99 -8.20 13.98
C THR A 61 -5.47 -6.91 13.37
N LYS A 62 -4.81 -6.11 14.23
CA LYS A 62 -4.01 -4.95 13.84
C LYS A 62 -2.55 -5.34 13.80
N PHE A 63 -1.83 -4.93 12.76
CA PHE A 63 -0.41 -5.24 12.62
C PHE A 63 0.35 -4.13 11.91
N THR A 64 1.66 -4.13 12.10
CA THR A 64 2.59 -3.16 11.50
C THR A 64 3.13 -3.66 10.18
N SER A 65 3.13 -2.82 9.15
CA SER A 65 3.81 -3.12 7.87
C SER A 65 4.26 -1.83 7.17
N LYS A 66 4.56 -1.86 5.87
CA LYS A 66 5.05 -0.67 5.16
C LYS A 66 3.96 0.42 5.10
N ALA A 67 4.38 1.64 4.80
CA ALA A 67 3.49 2.81 4.79
C ALA A 67 2.34 2.70 3.77
N TYR A 68 2.64 2.24 2.54
CA TYR A 68 1.68 2.20 1.43
C TYR A 68 1.35 0.78 0.95
N THR A 69 2.08 -0.23 1.43
CA THR A 69 1.91 -1.63 1.02
C THR A 69 1.94 -2.56 2.21
N VAL A 70 1.19 -3.65 2.13
CA VAL A 70 1.37 -4.78 3.04
C VAL A 70 2.47 -5.66 2.47
N ALA A 71 3.63 -5.68 3.13
CA ALA A 71 4.71 -6.59 2.74
C ALA A 71 4.33 -8.04 3.09
N LYS A 72 4.72 -8.99 2.24
CA LYS A 72 4.96 -10.35 2.73
C LYS A 72 6.06 -10.27 3.79
N PRO A 73 6.03 -11.07 4.86
CA PRO A 73 7.16 -11.14 5.79
C PRO A 73 8.40 -11.52 4.97
N THR A 74 9.29 -10.58 4.73
CA THR A 74 10.61 -10.85 4.17
C THR A 74 11.42 -11.50 5.29
N ALA A 75 11.96 -12.69 5.02
CA ALA A 75 12.90 -13.33 5.93
C ALA A 75 14.04 -12.33 6.21
N ILE A 76 14.20 -11.96 7.48
CA ILE A 76 15.31 -11.14 7.94
C ILE A 76 16.56 -12.01 7.73
N LYS A 77 17.51 -11.56 6.92
CA LYS A 77 18.85 -12.14 6.92
C LYS A 77 19.50 -11.68 8.22
N LEU A 78 19.57 -12.55 9.22
CA LEU A 78 20.40 -12.33 10.39
C LEU A 78 21.84 -12.57 9.95
N GLU A 79 22.57 -11.50 9.66
CA GLU A 79 24.03 -11.55 9.61
C GLU A 79 24.49 -11.55 11.08
N VAL A 80 24.66 -12.75 11.64
CA VAL A 80 25.33 -12.92 12.94
C VAL A 80 26.81 -12.67 12.66
N ASN A 81 27.31 -11.49 13.02
CA ASN A 81 28.75 -11.24 13.04
C ASN A 81 29.28 -11.72 14.38
N GLU A 82 29.92 -12.89 14.39
CA GLU A 82 30.71 -13.38 15.52
C GLU A 82 32.10 -12.76 15.42
N GLU A 83 32.37 -11.74 16.23
CA GLU A 83 33.72 -11.35 16.68
C GLU A 83 33.70 -11.12 18.19
#